data_AF-A0A6I9VAH3-F1
#
_entry.id   AF-A0A6I9VAH3-F1
#
_cell.length_a   1.000
_cell.length_b   1.000
_cell.length_c   1.000
_cell.angle_alpha   90.00
_cell.angle_beta   90.00
_cell.angle_gamma   90.00
#
_symmetry.space_group_name_H-M   'P 1'
#
loop_
_entity.id
_entity.type
_entity.pdbx_description
1 polymer ?
#
loop_
_entity_poly.entity_id
_entity_poly.type
_entity_poly.pdbx_seq_one_letter_code
_entity_poly.pdbx_strand_id
1 'polypeptide(L)'
;MLRWRYYGEISILYTRRSSRLSRHVRQISFPGGLKDSEDSNFIDCALREAEEEVGLTRNRLNVWGSGTLITPSHTAAIMPVVAAIHDFNLKELKLNADEVEEAFLISVRELVHPKTLKHTQFKGGWSTPNFVVGHNKVWGITGFLTNMFLRCLIPFELKRLKHHAKYVRPFKHHH
;
A
#
# COMPACT_ATOMS: atom_id res chain seq x y z
N MET A 1 28.60 9.29 -11.67
CA MET A 1 28.59 8.99 -10.22
C MET A 1 27.63 7.82 -9.98
N LEU A 2 28.13 6.59 -10.05
CA LEU A 2 27.32 5.39 -9.89
C LEU A 2 27.22 5.08 -8.40
N ARG A 3 26.01 5.19 -7.84
CA ARG A 3 25.73 4.86 -6.45
C ARG A 3 25.07 3.48 -6.41
N TRP A 4 25.88 2.45 -6.22
CA TRP A 4 25.37 1.13 -5.87
C TRP A 4 24.84 1.20 -4.45
N ARG A 5 23.53 0.98 -4.27
CA ARG A 5 22.94 0.69 -2.96
C ARG A 5 22.08 -0.54 -3.12
N TYR A 6 22.46 -1.61 -2.45
CA TYR A 6 21.53 -2.67 -2.04
C TYR A 6 21.92 -3.11 -0.62
N TYR A 7 20.91 -3.56 0.13
CA TYR A 7 20.90 -3.95 1.56
C TYR A 7 20.68 -2.80 2.56
N GLY A 8 19.43 -2.62 3.05
CA GLY A 8 19.19 -1.96 4.34
C GLY A 8 18.06 -0.93 4.47
N GLU A 9 17.27 -0.62 3.44
CA GLU A 9 16.16 0.34 3.59
C GLU A 9 14.80 -0.37 3.73
N ILE A 10 14.07 -0.05 4.81
CA ILE A 10 12.70 -0.55 5.03
C ILE A 10 11.85 -0.16 3.82
N SER A 11 11.20 -1.14 3.23
CA SER A 11 10.40 -0.99 2.01
C SER A 11 9.04 -1.67 2.17
N ILE A 12 8.08 -1.22 1.38
CA ILE A 12 6.72 -1.77 1.36
C ILE A 12 6.52 -2.50 0.04
N LEU A 13 6.04 -3.74 0.11
CA LEU A 13 5.67 -4.56 -1.05
C LEU A 13 4.29 -4.15 -1.57
N TYR A 14 4.22 -3.95 -2.88
CA TYR A 14 2.99 -3.66 -3.60
C TYR A 14 2.83 -4.65 -4.76
N THR A 15 1.58 -4.91 -5.12
CA THR A 15 1.19 -5.65 -6.32
C THR A 15 0.50 -4.72 -7.30
N ARG A 16 0.63 -5.01 -8.59
CA ARG A 16 -0.17 -4.43 -9.66
C ARG A 16 -1.12 -5.51 -10.17
N ARG A 17 -2.42 -5.26 -10.05
CA ARG A 17 -3.45 -6.22 -10.47
C ARG A 17 -3.37 -6.50 -11.97
N SER A 18 -3.52 -7.76 -12.34
CA SER A 18 -3.54 -8.24 -13.71
C SER A 18 -4.58 -7.51 -14.55
N SER A 19 -4.23 -7.22 -15.81
CA SER A 19 -5.14 -6.64 -16.78
C SER A 19 -6.29 -7.58 -17.18
N ARG A 20 -6.21 -8.85 -16.81
CA ARG A 20 -7.23 -9.89 -17.05
C ARG A 20 -8.43 -9.80 -16.11
N LEU A 21 -8.31 -9.05 -15.00
CA LEU A 21 -9.37 -8.90 -14.02
C LEU A 21 -10.40 -7.84 -14.44
N SER A 22 -11.69 -8.16 -14.31
CA SER A 22 -12.82 -7.34 -14.76
C SER A 22 -13.05 -6.05 -13.95
N ARG A 23 -12.42 -5.91 -12.76
CA ARG A 23 -12.50 -4.73 -11.90
C ARG A 23 -11.10 -4.25 -11.52
N HIS A 24 -10.92 -2.93 -11.41
CA HIS A 24 -9.69 -2.29 -10.89
C HIS A 24 -8.41 -2.64 -11.67
N VAL A 25 -8.51 -2.71 -13.00
CA VAL A 25 -7.40 -2.98 -13.93
C VAL A 25 -6.18 -2.11 -13.62
N ARG A 26 -5.01 -2.74 -13.45
CA ARG A 26 -3.70 -2.11 -13.21
C ARG A 26 -3.61 -1.22 -11.97
N GLN A 27 -4.54 -1.36 -11.02
CA GLN A 27 -4.43 -0.65 -9.74
C GLN A 27 -3.32 -1.24 -8.89
N ILE A 28 -2.62 -0.36 -8.17
CA ILE A 28 -1.60 -0.74 -7.19
C ILE A 28 -2.31 -1.05 -5.88
N SER A 29 -2.07 -2.24 -5.34
CA SER A 29 -2.64 -2.76 -4.10
C SER A 29 -1.58 -3.40 -3.22
N PHE A 30 -1.97 -3.78 -2.01
CA PHE A 30 -1.25 -4.78 -1.23
C PHE A 30 -1.73 -6.19 -1.64
N PRO A 31 -0.95 -7.24 -1.37
CA PRO A 31 -1.49 -8.59 -1.41
C PRO A 31 -2.70 -8.72 -0.48
N GLY A 32 -3.75 -9.38 -0.94
CA GLY A 32 -4.95 -9.60 -0.14
C GLY A 32 -6.23 -9.77 -0.95
N GLY A 33 -7.23 -10.39 -0.32
CA GLY A 33 -8.51 -10.70 -0.94
C GLY A 33 -9.64 -10.80 0.06
N LEU A 34 -10.65 -11.59 -0.28
CA LEU A 34 -11.81 -11.79 0.58
C LEU A 34 -11.54 -12.93 1.56
N LYS A 35 -12.06 -12.80 2.78
CA LYS A 35 -12.00 -13.86 3.77
C LYS A 35 -12.87 -15.04 3.31
N ASP A 36 -12.28 -16.23 3.24
CA ASP A 36 -12.99 -17.49 3.03
C ASP A 36 -13.62 -18.00 4.35
N SER A 37 -14.59 -18.88 4.21
CA SER A 37 -15.11 -19.74 5.26
C SER A 37 -14.03 -20.59 5.95
N GLU A 38 -12.99 -21.01 5.21
CA GLU A 38 -11.88 -21.81 5.75
C GLU A 38 -10.87 -20.97 6.54
N ASP A 39 -10.83 -19.66 6.33
CA ASP A 39 -9.93 -18.76 7.07
C ASP A 39 -10.39 -18.66 8.53
N SER A 40 -9.51 -19.01 9.46
CA SER A 40 -9.79 -18.96 10.90
C SER A 40 -9.99 -17.52 11.42
N ASN A 41 -9.34 -16.54 10.78
CA ASN A 41 -9.46 -15.10 11.07
C ASN A 41 -8.94 -14.26 9.90
N PHE A 42 -8.92 -12.93 10.04
CA PHE A 42 -8.46 -12.02 8.98
C PHE A 42 -6.94 -12.05 8.74
N ILE A 43 -6.13 -12.44 9.74
CA ILE A 43 -4.68 -12.63 9.55
C ILE A 43 -4.47 -13.87 8.68
N ASP A 44 -5.19 -14.95 8.96
CA ASP A 44 -5.14 -16.20 8.20
C ASP A 44 -5.48 -15.98 6.71
N CYS A 45 -6.54 -15.22 6.45
CA CYS A 45 -6.91 -14.75 5.11
C CYS A 45 -5.75 -13.97 4.45
N ALA A 46 -5.20 -12.95 5.11
CA ALA A 46 -4.12 -12.15 4.53
C ALA A 46 -2.87 -12.98 4.21
N LEU A 47 -2.55 -13.98 5.04
CA LEU A 47 -1.44 -14.89 4.81
C LEU A 47 -1.70 -15.85 3.63
N ARG A 48 -2.92 -16.41 3.53
CA ARG A 48 -3.33 -17.24 2.40
C ARG A 48 -3.25 -16.47 1.09
N GLU A 49 -3.82 -15.28 1.05
CA GLU A 49 -3.83 -14.41 -0.14
C GLU A 49 -2.41 -13.98 -0.55
N ALA A 50 -1.53 -13.70 0.40
CA ALA A 50 -0.12 -13.41 0.09
C ALA A 50 0.61 -14.63 -0.51
N GLU A 51 0.25 -15.84 -0.09
CA GLU A 51 0.78 -17.07 -0.66
C GLU A 51 0.23 -17.31 -2.08
N GLU A 52 -1.07 -17.12 -2.28
CA GLU A 52 -1.74 -17.30 -3.58
C GLU A 52 -1.30 -16.25 -4.62
N GLU A 53 -1.27 -14.96 -4.26
CA GLU A 53 -0.99 -13.89 -5.21
C GLU A 53 0.51 -13.76 -5.54
N VAL A 54 1.39 -13.92 -4.55
CA VAL A 54 2.83 -13.63 -4.70
C VAL A 54 3.77 -14.75 -4.24
N GLY A 55 3.25 -15.89 -3.78
CA GLY A 55 4.06 -17.05 -3.41
C GLY A 55 4.76 -16.93 -2.05
N LEU A 56 4.36 -15.95 -1.23
CA LEU A 56 4.95 -15.75 0.10
C LEU A 56 4.32 -16.68 1.12
N THR A 57 4.96 -17.83 1.35
CA THR A 57 4.52 -18.79 2.35
C THR A 57 4.45 -18.17 3.75
N ARG A 58 3.51 -18.65 4.57
CA ARG A 58 3.27 -18.15 5.94
C ARG A 58 4.53 -18.07 6.80
N ASN A 59 5.44 -19.06 6.69
CA ASN A 59 6.68 -19.12 7.46
C ASN A 59 7.69 -18.01 7.09
N ARG A 60 7.50 -17.36 5.94
CA ARG A 60 8.32 -16.23 5.49
C ARG A 60 7.88 -14.91 6.14
N LEU A 61 6.65 -14.87 6.66
CA LEU A 61 5.97 -13.67 7.13
C LEU A 61 5.98 -13.62 8.67
N ASN A 62 6.72 -12.66 9.23
CA ASN A 62 6.66 -12.37 10.66
C ASN A 62 5.53 -11.36 10.93
N VAL A 63 4.35 -11.86 11.31
CA VAL A 63 3.17 -11.01 11.55
C VAL A 63 3.37 -10.14 12.79
N TRP A 64 3.26 -8.82 12.61
CA TRP A 64 3.30 -7.86 13.70
C TRP A 64 1.93 -7.60 14.31
N GLY A 65 0.87 -7.74 13.51
CA GLY A 65 -0.51 -7.62 13.95
C GLY A 65 -1.43 -7.05 12.88
N SER A 66 -2.64 -6.69 13.28
CA SER A 66 -3.64 -6.05 12.42
C SER A 66 -3.94 -4.62 12.86
N GLY A 67 -4.41 -3.81 11.93
CA GLY A 67 -4.96 -2.48 12.21
C GLY A 67 -6.39 -2.54 12.73
N THR A 68 -7.10 -1.42 12.61
CA THR A 68 -8.54 -1.35 12.86
C THR A 68 -9.31 -1.69 11.58
N LEU A 69 -10.48 -2.33 11.72
CA LEU A 69 -11.39 -2.56 10.62
C LEU A 69 -11.81 -1.22 9.99
N ILE A 70 -11.60 -1.09 8.69
CA ILE A 70 -11.98 0.09 7.91
C ILE A 70 -13.18 -0.27 7.05
N THR A 71 -14.21 0.57 7.05
CA THR A 71 -15.46 0.34 6.29
C THR A 71 -15.69 1.48 5.29
N PRO A 72 -15.05 1.47 4.10
CA PRO A 72 -15.26 2.51 3.11
C PRO A 72 -16.67 2.40 2.49
N SER A 73 -17.29 3.53 2.16
CA SER A 73 -18.69 3.57 1.67
C SER A 73 -18.95 2.82 0.36
N HIS A 74 -17.91 2.49 -0.41
CA HIS A 74 -18.02 1.93 -1.76
C HIS A 74 -17.21 0.64 -1.96
N THR A 75 -16.63 0.07 -0.89
CA THR A 75 -15.88 -1.19 -0.96
C THR A 75 -16.25 -2.08 0.21
N ALA A 76 -15.84 -3.36 0.14
CA ALA A 76 -15.90 -4.24 1.30
C ALA A 76 -15.13 -3.65 2.49
N ALA A 77 -15.46 -4.10 3.71
CA ALA A 77 -14.69 -3.79 4.90
C ALA A 77 -13.30 -4.42 4.78
N ILE A 78 -12.28 -3.70 5.26
CA ILE A 78 -10.88 -4.05 5.09
C ILE A 78 -10.23 -4.15 6.47
N MET A 79 -9.59 -5.28 6.73
CA MET A 79 -8.74 -5.48 7.89
C MET A 79 -7.27 -5.44 7.45
N PRO A 80 -6.52 -4.35 7.73
CA PRO A 80 -5.12 -4.28 7.37
C PRO A 80 -4.30 -5.23 8.26
N VAL A 81 -3.43 -6.04 7.65
CA VAL A 81 -2.50 -6.92 8.36
C VAL A 81 -1.08 -6.49 8.02
N VAL A 82 -0.22 -6.37 9.03
CA VAL A 82 1.18 -5.97 8.88
C VAL A 82 2.05 -7.16 9.22
N ALA A 83 2.90 -7.55 8.27
CA ALA A 83 3.93 -8.56 8.45
C ALA A 83 5.26 -8.05 7.92
N ALA A 84 6.35 -8.49 8.54
CA ALA A 84 7.71 -8.19 8.12
C ALA A 84 8.37 -9.41 7.47
N ILE A 85 9.27 -9.12 6.53
CA ILE A 85 10.10 -10.12 5.87
C ILE A 85 11.55 -9.67 5.99
N HIS A 86 12.37 -10.48 6.65
CA HIS A 86 13.81 -10.21 6.80
C HIS A 86 14.59 -10.76 5.61
N ASP A 87 15.65 -10.10 5.15
CA ASP A 87 16.47 -10.57 4.03
C ASP A 87 15.68 -10.89 2.75
N PHE A 88 14.71 -10.03 2.42
CA PHE A 88 13.79 -10.21 1.30
C PHE A 88 14.44 -9.90 -0.06
N ASN A 89 14.18 -10.75 -1.06
CA ASN A 89 14.54 -10.50 -2.45
C ASN A 89 13.33 -10.71 -3.37
N LEU A 90 13.00 -9.74 -4.23
CA LEU A 90 11.88 -9.86 -5.17
C LEU A 90 11.93 -11.11 -6.06
N LYS A 91 13.11 -11.68 -6.30
CA LYS A 91 13.27 -12.95 -7.05
C LYS A 91 12.70 -14.18 -6.34
N GLU A 92 12.42 -14.09 -5.03
CA GLU A 92 11.79 -15.18 -4.28
C GLU A 92 10.27 -15.28 -4.53
N LEU A 93 9.67 -14.24 -5.11
CA LEU A 93 8.24 -14.20 -5.40
C LEU A 93 7.86 -15.12 -6.56
N LYS A 94 6.72 -15.79 -6.42
CA LYS A 94 6.07 -16.56 -7.48
C LYS A 94 4.69 -15.95 -7.71
N LEU A 95 4.61 -15.06 -8.69
CA LEU A 95 3.37 -14.31 -8.96
C LEU A 95 2.33 -15.20 -9.64
N ASN A 96 1.10 -15.17 -9.16
CA ASN A 96 -0.04 -15.67 -9.90
C ASN A 96 -0.39 -14.68 -11.01
N ALA A 97 -0.02 -14.99 -12.26
CA ALA A 97 -0.20 -14.09 -13.41
C ALA A 97 -1.67 -13.79 -13.76
N ASP A 98 -2.61 -14.62 -13.29
CA ASP A 98 -4.04 -14.36 -13.48
C ASP A 98 -4.55 -13.23 -12.59
N GLU A 99 -3.86 -12.95 -11.49
CA GLU A 99 -4.25 -11.93 -10.50
C GLU A 99 -3.27 -10.76 -10.38
N VAL A 100 -1.98 -11.03 -10.54
CA VAL A 100 -0.88 -10.07 -10.35
C VAL A 100 -0.01 -9.99 -11.61
N GLU A 101 0.04 -8.82 -12.22
CA GLU A 101 0.93 -8.52 -13.36
C GLU A 101 2.36 -8.24 -12.91
N GLU A 102 2.52 -7.59 -11.76
CA GLU A 102 3.81 -7.13 -11.26
C GLU A 102 3.80 -7.04 -9.73
N ALA A 103 4.93 -7.33 -9.10
CA ALA A 103 5.19 -7.00 -7.71
C ALA A 103 6.46 -6.16 -7.60
N PHE A 104 6.43 -5.12 -6.78
CA PHE A 104 7.54 -4.19 -6.63
C PHE A 104 7.61 -3.60 -5.23
N LEU A 105 8.77 -3.05 -4.88
CA LEU A 105 9.02 -2.40 -3.61
C LEU A 105 9.04 -0.89 -3.81
N ILE A 106 8.48 -0.14 -2.85
CA ILE A 106 8.77 1.28 -2.68
C ILE A 106 9.41 1.46 -1.30
N SER A 107 10.57 2.10 -1.23
CA SER A 107 11.22 2.36 0.05
C SER A 107 10.40 3.35 0.89
N VAL A 108 10.44 3.20 2.21
CA VAL A 108 9.86 4.17 3.15
C VAL A 108 10.45 5.56 2.90
N ARG A 109 11.74 5.62 2.56
CA ARG A 109 12.45 6.85 2.21
C ARG A 109 11.84 7.56 1.01
N GLU A 110 11.52 6.83 -0.06
CA GLU A 110 10.86 7.41 -1.24
C GLU A 110 9.44 7.88 -0.90
N LEU A 111 8.69 7.11 -0.12
CA LEU A 111 7.32 7.44 0.29
C LEU A 111 7.26 8.73 1.12
N VAL A 112 8.25 8.98 1.98
CA VAL A 112 8.30 10.16 2.85
C VAL A 112 9.03 11.33 2.21
N HIS A 113 9.45 11.23 0.96
CA HIS A 113 10.08 12.36 0.30
C HIS A 113 9.03 13.47 0.03
N PRO A 114 9.34 14.77 0.25
CA PRO A 114 8.36 15.85 0.13
C PRO A 114 7.69 15.99 -1.25
N LYS A 115 8.34 15.53 -2.31
CA LYS A 115 7.78 15.54 -3.67
C LYS A 115 6.86 14.34 -3.98
N THR A 116 6.90 13.31 -3.14
CA THR A 116 6.19 12.04 -3.36
C THR A 116 4.75 12.12 -2.87
N LEU A 117 4.55 12.57 -1.63
CA LEU A 117 3.23 12.71 -1.04
C LEU A 117 2.52 13.94 -1.60
N LYS A 118 1.49 13.70 -2.41
CA LYS A 118 0.55 14.70 -2.88
C LYS A 118 -0.84 14.37 -2.34
N HIS A 119 -1.79 15.27 -2.57
CA HIS A 119 -3.18 15.07 -2.18
C HIS A 119 -4.08 15.20 -3.41
N THR A 120 -4.97 14.24 -3.61
CA THR A 120 -6.06 14.35 -4.60
C THR A 120 -7.25 14.98 -3.91
N GLN A 121 -7.72 16.12 -4.42
CA GLN A 121 -8.91 16.80 -3.90
C GLN A 121 -10.16 16.33 -4.66
N PHE A 122 -11.23 16.01 -3.94
CA PHE A 122 -12.53 15.67 -4.51
C PHE A 122 -13.49 16.86 -4.38
N LYS A 123 -14.48 16.94 -5.29
CA LYS A 123 -15.49 18.01 -5.31
C LYS A 123 -16.26 18.16 -3.99
N GLY A 124 -16.33 17.10 -3.17
CA GLY A 124 -16.95 17.10 -1.84
C GLY A 124 -16.08 17.67 -0.70
N GLY A 125 -14.89 18.22 -0.98
CA GLY A 125 -14.04 18.87 0.02
C GLY A 125 -13.08 17.96 0.78
N TRP A 126 -13.14 16.64 0.56
CA TRP A 126 -12.18 15.68 1.11
C TRP A 126 -10.94 15.57 0.22
N SER A 127 -9.80 15.26 0.84
CA SER A 127 -8.57 14.93 0.13
C SER A 127 -8.03 13.56 0.55
N THR A 128 -7.46 12.83 -0.41
CA THR A 128 -6.81 11.54 -0.15
C THR A 128 -5.32 11.63 -0.46
N PRO A 129 -4.47 10.97 0.33
CA PRO A 129 -3.04 10.89 0.02
C PRO A 129 -2.84 10.12 -1.28
N ASN A 130 -1.97 10.65 -2.15
CA ASN A 130 -1.45 9.91 -3.29
C ASN A 130 0.08 10.01 -3.31
N PHE A 131 0.75 8.88 -3.48
CA PHE A 131 2.20 8.78 -3.53
C PHE A 131 2.61 8.51 -4.98
N VAL A 132 3.43 9.39 -5.55
CA VAL A 132 3.95 9.23 -6.92
C VAL A 132 5.46 9.01 -6.88
N VAL A 133 5.88 7.78 -7.18
CA VAL A 133 7.29 7.37 -7.22
C VAL A 133 7.58 6.77 -8.59
N GLY A 134 8.37 7.49 -9.42
CA GLY A 134 8.57 7.11 -10.81
C GLY A 134 7.24 7.01 -11.57
N HIS A 135 6.96 5.85 -12.17
CA HIS A 135 5.71 5.55 -12.86
C HIS A 135 4.63 4.96 -11.92
N ASN A 136 4.96 4.73 -10.65
CA ASN A 136 4.06 4.13 -9.67
C ASN A 136 3.25 5.21 -8.95
N LYS A 137 1.93 5.10 -9.07
CA LYS A 137 0.98 5.94 -8.36
C LYS A 137 0.20 5.10 -7.36
N VAL A 138 0.50 5.26 -6.07
CA VAL A 138 -0.24 4.63 -4.97
C VAL A 138 -1.32 5.62 -4.49
N TRP A 139 -2.58 5.28 -4.67
CA TRP A 139 -3.72 6.18 -4.39
C TRP A 139 -4.94 5.38 -3.93
N GLY A 140 -6.05 6.08 -3.66
CA GLY A 140 -7.29 5.45 -3.20
C GLY A 140 -7.11 4.80 -1.82
N ILE A 141 -7.71 3.62 -1.63
CA ILE A 141 -7.62 2.90 -0.36
C ILE A 141 -6.19 2.45 -0.05
N THR A 142 -5.44 2.01 -1.06
CA THR A 142 -4.02 1.65 -0.91
C THR A 142 -3.21 2.85 -0.41
N GLY A 143 -3.38 4.03 -1.03
CA GLY A 143 -2.71 5.25 -0.57
C GLY A 143 -3.09 5.67 0.85
N PHE A 144 -4.37 5.51 1.22
CA PHE A 144 -4.84 5.77 2.58
C PHE A 144 -4.15 4.85 3.61
N LEU A 145 -4.14 3.55 3.34
CA LEU A 145 -3.50 2.54 4.18
C LEU A 145 -1.98 2.75 4.28
N THR A 146 -1.30 3.07 3.16
CA THR A 146 0.12 3.45 3.17
C THR A 146 0.36 4.65 4.10
N ASN A 147 -0.44 5.71 4.01
CA ASN A 147 -0.29 6.87 4.89
C ASN A 147 -0.59 6.54 6.36
N MET A 148 -1.56 5.67 6.65
CA MET A 148 -1.82 5.21 8.03
C MET A 148 -0.63 4.44 8.59
N PHE A 149 -0.10 3.49 7.83
CA PHE A 149 1.06 2.70 8.23
C PHE A 149 2.29 3.60 8.51
N LEU A 150 2.61 4.52 7.59
CA LEU A 150 3.74 5.43 7.76
C LEU A 150 3.57 6.35 9.00
N ARG A 151 2.34 6.75 9.35
CA ARG A 151 2.07 7.53 10.58
C ARG A 151 2.35 6.75 11.85
N CYS A 152 2.15 5.44 11.83
CA CYS A 152 2.46 4.57 12.96
C CYS A 152 3.97 4.28 13.02
N LEU A 153 4.59 4.02 11.86
CA LEU A 153 5.99 3.62 11.78
C LEU A 153 6.97 4.79 12.05
N ILE A 154 6.69 5.99 11.54
CA ILE A 154 7.61 7.15 11.58
C ILE A 154 6.86 8.48 11.81
N PRO A 155 6.24 8.66 12.98
CA PRO A 155 5.34 9.79 13.25
C PRO A 155 6.02 11.16 13.13
N PHE A 156 7.31 11.28 13.46
CA PHE A 156 8.05 12.55 13.43
C PHE A 156 8.36 13.01 11.99
N GLU A 157 8.77 12.09 11.13
CA GLU A 157 9.12 12.39 9.73
C GLU A 157 7.91 12.88 8.92
N LEU A 158 6.74 12.26 9.14
CA LEU A 158 5.53 12.71 8.46
C LEU A 158 4.99 14.05 8.98
N LYS A 159 5.22 14.41 10.25
CA LYS A 159 4.87 15.74 10.75
C LYS A 159 5.65 16.83 9.99
N ARG A 160 6.94 16.59 9.70
CA ARG A 160 7.76 17.50 8.89
C ARG A 160 7.19 17.72 7.49
N LEU A 161 6.63 16.68 6.86
CA LEU A 161 6.00 16.80 5.54
C LEU A 161 4.72 17.64 5.54
N LYS A 162 3.93 17.64 6.62
CA LYS A 162 2.73 18.49 6.72
C LYS A 162 3.05 19.97 6.60
N HIS A 163 4.24 20.41 7.04
CA HIS A 163 4.68 21.80 6.92
C HIS A 163 5.07 22.19 5.47
N HIS A 164 5.33 21.22 4.60
CA HIS A 164 5.70 21.44 3.19
C HIS A 164 4.55 21.19 2.22
N ALA A 165 3.54 20.40 2.61
CA ALA A 165 2.31 20.28 1.85
C ALA A 165 1.47 21.55 2.05
N LYS A 166 1.55 22.50 1.10
CA LYS A 166 0.63 23.65 1.09
C LYS A 166 -0.81 23.13 1.00
N TYR A 167 -1.55 23.27 2.09
CA TYR A 167 -3.00 23.15 2.05
C TYR A 167 -3.54 24.28 1.16
N VAL A 168 -3.95 23.93 -0.06
CA VAL A 168 -4.67 24.85 -0.94
C VAL A 168 -6.14 24.81 -0.53
N ARG A 169 -6.65 25.91 0.03
CA ARG A 169 -8.06 26.05 0.41
C ARG A 169 -8.96 25.71 -0.78
N PRO A 170 -10.06 24.95 -0.59
CA PRO A 170 -11.04 24.73 -1.65
C PRO A 170 -11.57 26.07 -2.17
N PHE A 171 -11.66 26.24 -3.49
CA PHE A 171 -12.42 27.32 -4.08
C PHE A 171 -13.89 27.14 -3.69
N LYS A 172 -14.40 28.04 -2.84
CA LYS A 172 -15.84 28.14 -2.61
C LYS A 172 -16.46 28.75 -3.87
N HIS A 173 -17.11 27.94 -4.69
CA HIS A 173 -18.07 28.50 -5.64
C HIS A 173 -19.29 28.94 -4.83
N HIS A 174 -19.44 30.25 -4.69
CA HIS A 174 -20.72 30.84 -4.33
C HIS A 174 -21.60 30.73 -5.58
N HIS A 175 -22.61 29.86 -5.52
CA HIS A 175 -23.78 29.91 -6.38
C HIS A 175 -24.87 30.69 -5.66
#